data_AF-A0A3A6U3N7-F1
#
_entry.id   AF-A0A3A6U3N7-F1
#
_cell.length_a   1.000
_cell.length_b   1.000
_cell.length_c   1.000
_cell.angle_alpha   90.00
_cell.angle_beta   90.00
_cell.angle_gamma   90.00
#
_symmetry.space_group_name_H-M   'P 1'
#
loop_
_entity.id
_entity.type
_entity.pdbx_description
1 polymer ?
#
loop_
_entity_poly.entity_id
_entity_poly.type
_entity_poly.pdbx_seq_one_letter_code
_entity_poly.pdbx_strand_id
1 'polypeptide(L)'
;MKRLKEAQEHLQSEIEKYNKKVETKTISVDDNNEDKLTSLLNLITLKESKEHRQKGKNSKDHTKLKSAIADVLLLLDGFDLKEKKLANAQSLETSPE
;
A
#
# COMPACT_ATOMS: atom_id res chain seq x y z
N MET A 1 -5.48 -5.39 -16.77
CA MET A 1 -6.45 -5.14 -15.67
C MET A 1 -6.45 -3.65 -15.34
N LYS A 2 -7.56 -2.93 -15.54
CA LYS A 2 -7.64 -1.48 -15.28
C LYS A 2 -7.27 -1.14 -13.82
N ARG A 3 -7.73 -1.97 -12.87
CA ARG A 3 -7.48 -1.81 -11.45
C ARG A 3 -6.00 -1.84 -11.06
N LEU A 4 -5.24 -2.80 -11.58
CA LEU A 4 -3.80 -2.90 -11.30
C LEU A 4 -3.08 -1.63 -11.75
N LYS A 5 -3.42 -1.12 -12.93
CA LYS A 5 -2.85 0.14 -13.43
C LYS A 5 -3.20 1.33 -12.54
N GLU A 6 -4.46 1.47 -12.11
CA GLU A 6 -4.89 2.52 -11.18
C GLU A 6 -4.18 2.41 -9.82
N ALA A 7 -3.98 1.20 -9.31
CA ALA A 7 -3.27 0.96 -8.05
C ALA A 7 -1.78 1.32 -8.17
N GLN A 8 -1.15 1.02 -9.31
CA GLN A 8 0.23 1.42 -9.60
C GLN A 8 0.38 2.94 -9.72
N GLU A 9 -0.54 3.63 -10.38
CA GLU A 9 -0.55 5.10 -10.47
C GLU A 9 -0.77 5.74 -9.09
N HIS A 10 -1.67 5.17 -8.27
CA HIS A 10 -1.87 5.60 -6.89
C HIS A 10 -0.62 5.39 -6.03
N LEU A 11 0.06 4.25 -6.18
CA LEU A 11 1.31 3.96 -5.49
C LEU A 11 2.40 4.97 -5.87
N GLN A 12 2.58 5.28 -7.15
CA GLN A 12 3.54 6.31 -7.60
C GLN A 12 3.23 7.66 -6.97
N SER A 13 1.96 8.08 -6.96
CA SER A 13 1.56 9.35 -6.33
C SER A 13 1.86 9.40 -4.83
N GLU A 14 1.63 8.30 -4.10
CA GLU A 14 1.95 8.23 -2.68
C GLU A 14 3.46 8.20 -2.42
N ILE A 15 4.24 7.54 -3.28
CA ILE A 15 5.71 7.56 -3.23
C ILE A 15 6.22 8.99 -3.43
N GLU A 16 5.71 9.73 -4.41
CA GLU A 16 6.10 11.13 -4.63
C GLU A 16 5.77 12.02 -3.42
N LYS A 17 4.56 11.87 -2.85
CA LYS A 17 4.16 12.62 -1.64
C LYS A 17 5.03 12.26 -0.45
N TYR A 18 5.36 10.98 -0.29
CA TYR A 18 6.26 10.51 0.75
C TYR A 18 7.65 11.12 0.55
N ASN A 19 8.23 11.01 -0.65
CA ASN A 19 9.54 11.55 -1.02
C ASN A 19 9.66 13.07 -0.79
N LYS A 20 8.59 13.84 -1.01
CA LYS A 20 8.57 15.29 -0.71
C LYS A 20 8.68 15.62 0.78
N LYS A 21 8.33 14.67 1.66
CA LYS A 21 8.28 14.87 3.11
C LYS A 21 9.47 14.27 3.85
N VAL A 22 10.11 13.25 3.29
CA VAL A 22 11.32 12.65 3.90
C VAL A 22 12.57 13.38 3.43
N GLU A 23 13.42 13.74 4.39
CA GLU A 23 14.77 14.25 4.14
C GLU A 23 15.77 13.13 3.77
N THR A 24 15.33 11.87 3.81
CA THR A 24 16.17 10.70 3.51
C THR A 24 15.98 10.21 2.08
N LYS A 25 16.91 9.36 1.64
CA LYS A 25 17.02 8.76 0.31
C LYS A 25 15.66 8.50 -0.36
N THR A 26 15.49 9.13 -1.51
CA THR A 26 14.31 9.07 -2.39
C THR A 26 14.06 7.63 -2.81
N ILE A 27 12.80 7.22 -2.76
CA ILE A 27 12.38 5.89 -3.15
C ILE A 27 11.85 5.97 -4.58
N SER A 28 12.37 5.14 -5.49
CA SER A 28 11.82 4.97 -6.84
C SER A 28 11.36 3.54 -7.03
N VAL A 29 10.21 3.37 -7.68
CA VAL A 29 9.69 2.09 -8.14
C VAL A 29 9.46 2.22 -9.64
N ASP A 30 10.47 1.85 -10.42
CA ASP A 30 10.42 1.84 -11.89
C ASP A 30 9.69 0.61 -12.43
N ASP A 31 9.78 -0.51 -11.73
CA ASP A 31 9.03 -1.73 -12.03
C ASP A 31 8.23 -2.09 -10.79
N ASN A 32 6.91 -2.14 -10.93
CA ASN A 32 5.97 -2.71 -9.96
C ASN A 32 6.13 -4.24 -9.86
N ASN A 33 7.38 -4.70 -9.76
CA ASN A 33 7.75 -6.08 -9.58
C ASN A 33 7.52 -6.46 -8.12
N GLU A 34 6.88 -7.59 -7.89
CA GLU A 34 6.53 -8.11 -6.56
C GLU A 34 7.71 -8.11 -5.59
N ASP A 35 8.89 -8.54 -6.04
CA ASP A 35 10.09 -8.63 -5.19
C ASP A 35 10.57 -7.24 -4.74
N LYS A 36 10.55 -6.27 -5.67
CA LYS A 36 10.88 -4.86 -5.41
C LYS A 36 9.87 -4.22 -4.45
N LEU A 37 8.57 -4.47 -4.68
CA LEU A 37 7.48 -3.96 -3.84
C LEU A 37 7.54 -4.55 -2.43
N THR A 38 7.84 -5.83 -2.30
CA THR A 38 8.03 -6.51 -1.00
C THR A 38 9.22 -5.95 -0.24
N SER A 39 10.36 -5.78 -0.93
CA SER A 39 11.55 -5.15 -0.36
C SER A 39 11.26 -3.71 0.09
N LEU A 40 10.49 -2.97 -0.70
CA LEU A 40 10.07 -1.62 -0.34
C LEU A 40 9.15 -1.61 0.88
N LEU A 41 8.16 -2.51 0.94
CA LEU A 41 7.25 -2.63 2.09
C LEU A 41 8.02 -2.88 3.39
N ASN A 42 9.02 -3.77 3.35
CA ASN A 42 9.90 -4.05 4.47
C ASN A 42 10.71 -2.81 4.87
N LEU A 43 11.29 -2.10 3.90
CA LEU A 43 12.05 -0.87 4.16
C LEU A 43 11.19 0.20 4.85
N ILE A 44 9.98 0.46 4.34
CA ILE A 44 9.05 1.43 4.93
C ILE A 44 8.63 1.02 6.33
N THR A 45 8.35 -0.28 6.55
CA THR A 45 8.00 -0.83 7.87
C THR A 45 9.14 -0.65 8.87
N LEU A 46 10.39 -0.88 8.46
CA LEU A 46 11.56 -0.63 9.30
C LEU A 46 11.74 0.85 9.63
N LYS A 47 11.56 1.75 8.64
CA LYS A 47 11.61 3.20 8.86
C LYS A 47 10.52 3.66 9.83
N GLU A 48 9.28 3.17 9.67
CA GLU A 48 8.16 3.44 10.57
C GLU A 48 8.48 2.97 11.99
N SER A 49 9.02 1.76 12.16
CA SER A 49 9.39 1.24 13.47
C SER A 49 10.50 2.09 14.13
N LYS A 50 11.49 2.51 13.35
CA LYS A 50 12.56 3.40 13.84
C LYS A 50 12.01 4.76 14.25
N GLU A 51 11.16 5.37 13.43
CA GLU A 51 10.52 6.65 13.75
C GLU A 51 9.61 6.52 14.98
N HIS A 52 8.83 5.45 15.08
CA HIS A 52 8.00 5.18 16.25
C HIS A 52 8.84 5.05 17.52
N ARG A 53 9.97 4.33 17.47
CA ARG A 53 10.90 4.24 18.62
C ARG A 53 11.49 5.60 19.00
N GLN A 54 11.72 6.49 18.03
CA GLN A 54 12.31 7.81 18.27
C GLN A 54 11.29 8.86 18.74
N LYS A 55 10.09 8.86 18.17
CA LYS A 55 9.07 9.91 18.36
C LYS A 55 7.84 9.43 19.15
N GLY A 56 7.72 8.14 19.42
CA GLY A 56 6.58 7.52 20.11
C GLY A 56 5.26 7.52 19.33
N LYS A 57 5.28 7.82 18.03
CA LYS A 57 4.08 7.96 17.19
C LYS A 57 4.27 7.34 15.81
N ASN A 58 3.22 6.70 15.29
CA ASN A 58 3.19 6.24 13.90
C ASN A 58 2.94 7.43 12.96
N SER A 59 3.73 7.55 11.89
CA SER A 59 3.44 8.52 10.85
C SER A 59 2.37 8.00 9.91
N LYS A 60 1.33 8.82 9.71
CA LYS A 60 0.25 8.55 8.75
C LYS A 60 0.78 8.34 7.34
N ASP A 61 1.91 8.97 7.00
CA ASP A 61 2.53 8.83 5.68
C ASP A 61 3.14 7.43 5.49
N HIS A 62 3.75 6.85 6.53
CA HIS A 62 4.22 5.47 6.52
C HIS A 62 3.06 4.48 6.35
N THR A 63 2.00 4.66 7.12
CA THR A 63 0.82 3.78 7.06
C THR A 63 0.15 3.82 5.68
N LYS A 64 -0.02 5.01 5.08
CA LYS A 64 -0.61 5.16 3.73
C LYS A 64 0.23 4.50 2.65
N LEU A 65 1.55 4.73 2.67
CA LEU A 65 2.45 4.15 1.68
C LEU A 65 2.47 2.62 1.76
N LYS A 66 2.50 2.05 2.97
CA LYS A 66 2.40 0.58 3.17
C LYS A 66 1.11 0.01 2.60
N SER A 67 -0.03 0.67 2.86
CA SER A 67 -1.32 0.24 2.34
C SER A 67 -1.37 0.28 0.81
N ALA A 68 -0.78 1.31 0.18
CA ALA A 68 -0.70 1.40 -1.28
C ALA A 68 0.17 0.28 -1.89
N ILE A 69 1.32 -0.01 -1.27
CA ILE A 69 2.19 -1.12 -1.71
C ILE A 69 1.47 -2.46 -1.58
N ALA A 70 0.80 -2.69 -0.46
CA ALA A 70 0.04 -3.92 -0.22
C ALA A 70 -1.10 -4.10 -1.23
N ASP A 71 -1.83 -3.04 -1.61
CA ASP A 71 -2.88 -3.10 -2.64
C ASP A 71 -2.32 -3.57 -3.99
N VAL A 72 -1.16 -3.06 -4.40
CA VAL A 72 -0.50 -3.49 -5.65
C VAL A 72 -0.02 -4.95 -5.54
N LEU A 73 0.61 -5.34 -4.44
CA LEU A 73 1.06 -6.73 -4.21
C LEU A 73 -0.10 -7.73 -4.28
N LEU A 74 -1.22 -7.41 -3.63
CA LEU A 74 -2.42 -8.24 -3.66
C LEU A 74 -3.00 -8.35 -5.07
N LEU A 75 -3.05 -7.25 -5.81
CA LEU A 75 -3.53 -7.25 -7.19
C LEU A 75 -2.61 -8.04 -8.13
N LEU A 76 -1.29 -8.06 -7.87
CA LEU A 76 -0.33 -8.90 -8.60
C LEU A 76 -0.54 -10.39 -8.32
N ASP A 77 -0.88 -10.74 -7.08
CA ASP A 77 -1.26 -12.09 -6.65
C ASP A 77 -2.68 -12.50 -7.14
N GLY A 78 -3.38 -11.62 -7.86
CA GLY A 78 -4.74 -11.86 -8.36
C GLY A 78 -5.83 -11.65 -7.31
N PHE A 79 -5.51 -11.02 -6.19
CA PHE A 79 -6.43 -10.73 -5.10
C PHE A 79 -6.88 -9.27 -5.11
N ASP A 80 -8.09 -9.00 -5.60
CA ASP A 80 -8.69 -7.67 -5.47
C ASP A 80 -9.44 -7.53 -4.14
N LEU A 81 -8.84 -6.78 -3.21
CA LEU A 81 -9.36 -6.57 -1.87
C LEU A 81 -10.65 -5.71 -1.86
N LYS A 82 -10.86 -4.86 -2.87
CA LYS A 82 -12.11 -4.08 -3.02
C LYS A 82 -13.24 -4.98 -3.51
N GLU A 83 -13.00 -5.79 -4.54
CA GLU A 83 -14.02 -6.72 -5.04
C GLU A 83 -14.42 -7.72 -3.95
N LYS A 84 -13.45 -8.25 -3.20
CA LYS A 84 -13.73 -9.21 -2.13
C LYS A 84 -14.50 -8.60 -0.95
N LYS A 85 -14.23 -7.34 -0.60
CA LYS A 85 -15.01 -6.62 0.41
C LYS A 85 -16.43 -6.32 -0.07
N LEU A 86 -16.60 -5.97 -1.34
CA LEU A 86 -17.91 -5.70 -1.93
C LEU A 86 -18.78 -6.97 -1.96
N ALA A 87 -18.20 -8.11 -2.34
CA ALA A 87 -18.87 -9.41 -2.32
C ALA A 87 -19.30 -9.85 -0.91
N ASN A 88 -18.45 -9.61 0.10
CA ASN A 88 -18.79 -9.91 1.50
C ASN A 88 -19.87 -8.96 2.06
N ALA A 89 -19.89 -7.69 1.65
CA ALA A 89 -20.95 -6.76 2.05
C ALA A 89 -22.31 -7.12 1.43
N GLN A 90 -22.32 -7.57 0.17
CA GLN A 90 -23.54 -8.01 -0.51
C GLN A 90 -24.09 -9.34 0.02
N SER A 91 -23.23 -10.21 0.56
CA SER A 91 -23.65 -11.50 1.13
C SER A 91 -24.41 -11.38 2.46
N LEU A 92 -24.44 -10.19 3.08
CA LEU A 92 -25.17 -9.92 4.33
C LEU A 92 -26.60 -9.37 4.10
N GLU A 93 -26.99 -9.08 2.85
CA GLU A 93 -28.31 -8.51 2.52
C GLU A 93 -29.31 -9.54 1.96
N THR A 94 -28.95 -10.84 1.93
CA THR A 94 -29.86 -11.91 1.47
C THR A 94 -29.97 -13.04 2.49
N SER A 95 -30.46 -12.74 3.69
CA SER A 95 -31.14 -13.74 4.54
C SER A 95 -32.62 -13.35 4.61
N PRO A 96 -33.50 -13.95 3.80
CA PRO A 96 -34.94 -13.92 4.07
C PRO A 96 -35.23 -14.85 5.25
N GLU A 97 -35.66 -14.28 6.38
CA GLU A 97 -36.49 -14.97 7.37
C GLU A 97 -37.94 -15.06 6.89
#